data_AF-A0A7R9JJS1-F1
#
_entry.id   AF-A0A7R9JJS1-F1
#
_cell.length_a   1.000
_cell.length_b   1.000
_cell.length_c   1.000
_cell.angle_alpha   90.00
_cell.angle_beta   90.00
_cell.angle_gamma   90.00
#
_symmetry.space_group_name_H-M   'P 1'
#
loop_
_entity.id
_entity.type
_entity.pdbx_description
1 polymer ?
#
loop_
_entity_poly.entity_id
_entity_poly.type
_entity_poly.pdbx_seq_one_letter_code
_entity_poly.pdbx_strand_id
1 'polypeptide(L)'
;MFIGEVPPLGLATYRIHAVHPGDKHTGSSTFASLKMLNMLADIPKIEGFQNIEVIPDGKEFSISSDQISAVFTAQGLLKAVTLKSSGITFPLHVDLAR
;
A
#
# COMPACT_ATOMS: atom_id res chain seq x y z
N MET A 1 -5.96 -2.00 -8.30
CA MET A 1 -6.96 -1.14 -7.64
C MET A 1 -7.49 -0.18 -8.68
N PHE A 2 -8.79 0.14 -8.67
CA PHE A 2 -9.37 1.21 -9.49
C PHE A 2 -10.36 2.00 -8.63
N ILE A 3 -10.62 3.26 -9.01
CA ILE A 3 -11.60 4.13 -8.34
C ILE A 3 -12.88 4.13 -9.18
N GLY A 4 -14.00 3.80 -8.55
CA GLY A 4 -15.33 3.90 -9.17
C GLY A 4 -16.03 5.18 -8.74
N GLU A 5 -16.56 5.93 -9.70
CA GLU A 5 -17.38 7.13 -9.48
C GLU A 5 -18.86 6.81 -9.74
N VAL A 6 -19.69 6.93 -8.70
CA VAL A 6 -21.13 6.64 -8.78
C VAL A 6 -21.92 7.93 -8.60
N PRO A 7 -22.86 8.28 -9.50
CA PRO A 7 -23.68 9.49 -9.35
C PRO A 7 -24.69 9.35 -8.19
N PRO A 8 -25.12 10.48 -7.57
CA PRO A 8 -26.16 10.46 -6.54
C PRO A 8 -27.44 9.78 -7.05
N LEU A 9 -27.99 8.87 -6.24
CA LEU A 9 -29.21 8.10 -6.55
C LEU A 9 -29.15 7.30 -7.87
N GLY A 10 -27.95 7.02 -8.39
CA GLY A 10 -27.76 6.28 -9.63
C GLY A 10 -27.05 4.93 -9.47
N LEU A 11 -26.80 4.28 -10.61
CA LEU A 11 -26.05 3.03 -10.72
C LEU A 11 -24.88 3.22 -11.68
N ALA A 12 -23.70 2.72 -11.32
CA ALA A 12 -22.55 2.62 -12.21
C ALA A 12 -22.13 1.16 -12.35
N THR A 13 -21.80 0.75 -13.58
CA THR A 13 -21.37 -0.62 -13.89
C THR A 13 -19.96 -0.60 -14.45
N TYR A 14 -19.07 -1.36 -13.82
CA TYR A 14 -17.69 -1.54 -14.26
C TYR A 14 -17.49 -2.98 -14.74
N ARG A 15 -16.67 -3.18 -15.78
CA ARG A 15 -16.31 -4.51 -16.28
C ARG A 15 -14.82 -4.71 -16.13
N ILE A 16 -14.45 -5.83 -15.50
CA ILE A 16 -13.07 -6.26 -15.34
C ILE A 16 -12.83 -7.40 -16.33
N HIS A 17 -11.80 -7.26 -17.14
CA HIS A 17 -11.41 -8.25 -18.13
C HIS A 17 -10.04 -8.82 -17.78
N ALA A 18 -9.91 -10.15 -17.86
CA ALA A 18 -8.60 -10.78 -17.91
C ALA A 18 -7.96 -10.47 -19.27
N VAL A 19 -6.66 -10.26 -19.24
CA VAL A 19 -5.86 -9.71 -20.35
C VAL A 19 -4.54 -10.45 -20.37
N HIS A 20 -4.08 -10.84 -21.56
CA HIS A 20 -2.81 -11.54 -21.69
C HIS A 20 -1.64 -10.55 -21.64
N PRO A 21 -0.44 -10.98 -21.19
CA PRO A 21 0.73 -10.11 -21.10
C PRO A 21 1.18 -9.43 -22.41
N GLY A 22 0.68 -9.88 -23.57
CA GLY A 22 0.95 -9.31 -24.89
C GLY A 22 -0.18 -8.44 -25.47
N ASP A 23 -1.32 -8.33 -24.79
CA ASP A 23 -2.44 -7.53 -25.26
C ASP A 23 -2.12 -6.04 -25.11
N LYS A 24 -2.35 -5.25 -26.17
CA LYS A 24 -2.22 -3.78 -26.12
C LYS A 24 -3.22 -3.21 -25.14
N HIS A 25 -2.77 -2.98 -23.91
CA HIS A 25 -3.57 -2.34 -22.88
C HIS A 25 -3.79 -0.87 -23.23
N THR A 26 -5.05 -0.49 -23.43
CA THR A 26 -5.48 0.91 -23.59
C THR A 26 -5.76 1.58 -22.23
N GLY A 27 -5.67 0.84 -21.13
CA GLY A 27 -5.87 1.33 -19.76
C GLY A 27 -4.56 1.46 -18.97
N SER A 28 -4.52 2.43 -18.05
CA SER A 28 -3.41 2.63 -17.11
C SER A 28 -3.48 1.62 -15.96
N SER A 29 -3.18 0.35 -16.27
CA SER A 29 -3.03 -0.68 -15.25
C SER A 29 -1.54 -0.82 -14.91
N THR A 30 -1.17 -0.43 -13.68
CA THR A 30 0.20 -0.59 -13.18
C THR A 30 0.25 -1.72 -12.18
N PHE A 31 1.27 -2.59 -12.28
CA PHE A 31 1.58 -3.54 -11.23
C PHE A 31 2.02 -2.81 -9.97
N ALA A 32 1.53 -3.25 -8.81
CA ALA A 32 2.02 -2.73 -7.54
C ALA A 32 3.42 -3.27 -7.27
N SER A 33 4.33 -2.39 -6.85
CA SER A 33 5.62 -2.79 -6.29
C SER A 33 5.41 -3.18 -4.82
N LEU A 34 5.87 -4.37 -4.44
CA LEU A 34 5.82 -4.81 -3.05
C LEU A 34 7.20 -4.67 -2.43
N LYS A 35 7.22 -3.98 -1.29
CA LYS A 35 8.39 -3.87 -0.43
C LYS A 35 7.98 -4.35 0.97
N MET A 36 8.57 -5.46 1.42
CA MET A 36 8.38 -5.98 2.76
C MET A 36 9.53 -5.50 3.65
N LEU A 37 9.17 -4.98 4.81
CA LEU A 37 10.08 -4.37 5.76
C LEU A 37 9.98 -5.11 7.09
N ASN A 38 11.11 -5.24 7.79
CA ASN A 38 11.20 -5.77 9.15
C ASN A 38 10.67 -7.21 9.27
N MET A 39 11.02 -8.07 8.31
CA MET A 39 10.50 -9.43 8.25
C MET A 39 11.39 -10.46 8.98
N LEU A 40 10.74 -11.36 9.73
CA LEU A 40 11.37 -12.39 10.55
C LEU A 40 11.25 -13.82 9.97
N ALA A 41 10.62 -13.99 8.81
CA ALA A 41 10.34 -15.30 8.20
C ALA A 41 10.64 -15.30 6.68
N ASP A 42 10.53 -16.44 6.00
CA ASP A 42 10.62 -16.51 4.53
C ASP A 42 9.26 -16.19 3.87
N ILE A 43 9.29 -15.56 2.70
CA ILE A 43 8.08 -15.18 1.96
C ILE A 43 7.85 -16.18 0.82
N PRO A 44 6.68 -16.82 0.73
CA PRO A 44 6.35 -17.63 -0.43
C PRO A 44 6.26 -16.74 -1.69
N LYS A 45 6.79 -17.23 -2.81
CA LYS A 45 6.65 -16.56 -4.10
C LYS A 45 5.16 -16.37 -4.42
N ILE A 46 4.72 -15.12 -4.54
CA ILE A 46 3.32 -14.79 -4.86
C ILE A 46 3.20 -14.64 -6.38
N GLU A 47 2.44 -15.53 -7.02
CA GLU A 47 2.13 -15.42 -8.45
C GLU A 47 1.45 -14.08 -8.75
N GLY A 48 1.85 -13.43 -9.85
CA GLY A 48 1.32 -12.12 -10.26
C GLY A 48 2.12 -10.91 -9.75
N PHE A 49 3.09 -11.09 -8.85
CA PHE A 49 4.01 -10.03 -8.41
C PHE A 49 5.43 -10.36 -8.84
N GLN A 50 5.97 -9.56 -9.76
CA GLN A 50 7.26 -9.89 -10.39
C GLN A 50 8.47 -9.34 -9.62
N ASN A 51 8.27 -8.37 -8.71
CA ASN A 51 9.36 -7.69 -8.01
C ASN A 51 8.97 -7.44 -6.55
N ILE A 52 9.27 -8.42 -5.70
CA ILE A 52 9.12 -8.31 -4.25
C ILE A 52 10.49 -7.96 -3.66
N GLU A 53 10.63 -6.75 -3.14
CA GLU A 53 11.82 -6.35 -2.39
C GLU A 53 11.64 -6.69 -0.91
N VAL A 54 12.60 -7.40 -0.32
CA VAL A 54 12.58 -7.78 1.10
C VAL A 54 13.72 -7.07 1.79
N ILE A 55 13.40 -6.27 2.81
CA ILE A 55 14.37 -5.66 3.70
C ILE A 55 14.27 -6.37 5.05
N PRO A 56 15.25 -7.21 5.41
CA PRO A 56 15.20 -8.02 6.63
C PRO A 56 15.48 -7.20 7.90
N ASP A 57 16.20 -6.09 7.80
CA ASP A 57 16.65 -5.35 8.98
C ASP A 57 15.51 -4.55 9.63
N GLY A 58 15.26 -4.86 10.91
CA GLY A 58 14.32 -4.16 11.78
C GLY A 58 14.70 -2.70 12.00
N LYS A 59 14.22 -1.80 11.16
CA LYS A 59 14.40 -0.35 11.29
C LYS A 59 13.09 0.40 11.22
N GLU A 60 13.04 1.59 11.81
CA GLU A 60 11.90 2.47 11.61
C GLU A 60 11.77 2.82 10.12
N PHE A 61 10.53 2.89 9.64
CA PHE A 61 10.25 3.24 8.26
C PHE A 61 9.02 4.14 8.16
N SER A 62 8.89 4.81 7.03
CA SER A 62 7.75 5.67 6.73
C SER A 62 7.08 5.28 5.42
N ILE A 63 5.76 5.33 5.39
CA ILE A 63 4.95 5.22 4.17
C ILE A 63 4.31 6.58 3.94
N SER A 64 4.40 7.10 2.71
CA SER A 64 3.95 8.44 2.36
C SER A 64 3.03 8.40 1.15
N SER A 65 1.91 9.11 1.22
CA SER A 65 1.02 9.42 0.09
C SER A 65 0.95 10.94 -0.10
N ASP A 66 0.16 11.43 -1.05
CA ASP A 66 0.02 12.87 -1.29
C ASP A 66 -0.58 13.63 -0.10
N GLN A 67 -1.42 12.96 0.70
CA GLN A 67 -2.15 13.59 1.80
C GLN A 67 -1.54 13.33 3.17
N ILE A 68 -0.95 12.15 3.38
CA ILE A 68 -0.47 11.71 4.70
C ILE A 68 0.92 11.09 4.63
N SER A 69 1.62 11.13 5.76
CA SER A 69 2.82 10.32 5.99
C SER A 69 2.66 9.58 7.30
N ALA A 70 2.87 8.26 7.30
CA ALA A 70 2.82 7.42 8.48
C ALA A 70 4.21 6.89 8.80
N VAL A 71 4.57 6.87 10.09
CA VAL A 71 5.84 6.35 10.60
C VAL A 71 5.56 5.12 11.45
N PHE A 72 6.40 4.09 11.26
CA PHE A 72 6.28 2.79 11.88
C PHE A 72 7.54 2.45 12.66
N THR A 73 7.38 1.72 13.77
CA THR A 73 8.48 1.18 14.57
C THR A 73 9.23 0.09 13.81
N ALA A 74 10.38 -0.34 14.35
CA ALA A 74 11.12 -1.50 13.85
C ALA A 74 10.31 -2.82 13.89
N GLN A 75 9.21 -2.87 14.66
CA GLN A 75 8.29 -4.02 14.71
C GLN A 75 7.11 -3.87 13.72
N GLY A 76 7.09 -2.79 12.93
CA GLY A 76 6.00 -2.50 11.99
C GLY A 76 4.75 -1.92 12.64
N LEU A 77 4.82 -1.45 13.89
CA LEU A 77 3.70 -0.84 14.59
C LEU A 77 3.59 0.63 14.26
N LEU A 78 2.37 1.14 14.06
CA LEU A 78 2.16 2.57 13.82
C LEU A 78 2.63 3.38 15.04
N LYS A 79 3.38 4.45 14.76
CA LYS A 79 3.97 5.35 15.77
C LYS A 79 3.43 6.77 15.65
N ALA A 80 3.29 7.27 14.42
CA ALA A 80 2.79 8.62 14.16
C ALA A 80 2.21 8.75 12.75
N VAL A 81 1.29 9.71 12.59
CA VAL A 81 0.75 10.13 11.29
C VAL A 81 0.85 11.65 11.16
N THR A 82 1.39 12.11 10.03
CA THR A 82 1.50 13.53 9.68
C THR A 82 0.53 13.85 8.54
N LEU A 83 -0.30 14.86 8.74
CA LEU A 83 -1.11 15.45 7.68
C LEU A 83 -0.23 16.40 6.87
N LYS A 84 0.01 16.10 5.58
CA LYS A 84 0.91 16.93 4.76
C LYS A 84 0.38 18.33 4.49
N SER A 85 -0.94 18.49 4.43
CA SER A 85 -1.59 19.79 4.20
C SER A 85 -1.36 20.80 5.33
N SER A 86 -1.22 20.33 6.57
CA SER A 86 -1.05 21.19 7.75
C SER A 86 0.32 21.05 8.43
N GLY A 87 1.08 20.01 8.10
CA GLY A 87 2.31 19.63 8.81
C GLY A 87 2.08 19.05 10.21
N ILE A 88 0.82 18.98 10.67
CA ILE A 88 0.50 18.50 12.02
C ILE A 88 0.77 16.99 12.09
N THR A 89 1.50 16.60 13.14
CA THR A 89 1.84 15.20 13.42
C THR A 89 1.12 14.72 14.68
N PHE A 90 0.37 13.64 14.53
CA PHE A 90 -0.36 12.96 15.58
C PHE A 90 0.43 11.73 16.03
N PRO A 91 0.94 11.70 17.27
CA PRO A 91 1.54 10.49 17.82
C PRO A 91 0.44 9.46 18.08
N LEU A 92 0.62 8.27 17.54
CA LEU A 92 -0.33 7.15 17.59
C LEU A 92 0.50 5.90 17.89
N HIS A 93 0.88 5.71 19.15
CA HIS A 93 1.62 4.51 19.56
C HIS A 93 0.64 3.35 19.67
N VAL A 94 0.60 2.51 18.64
CA VAL A 94 -0.15 1.25 18.69
C VAL A 94 0.72 0.23 19.41
N ASP A 95 0.21 -0.30 20.51
CA ASP A 95 0.83 -1.43 21.22
C ASP A 95 -0.13 -2.63 21.17
N LEU A 96 0.44 -3.83 21.06
CA LEU A 96 -0.32 -5.07 21.12
C LEU A 96 -0.39 -5.50 22.58
N ALA A 97 -1.48 -5.15 23.25
CA ALA A 97 -1.76 -5.66 24.60
C ALA A 97 -1.80 -7.20 24.57
N ARG A 98 -1.09 -7.82 25.52
CA ARG A 98 -1.04 -9.27 25.71
C ARG A 98 -2.32 -9.83 26.33
#